data_AF-A0A2V7T9Y0-F1
#
_entry.id   AF-A0A2V7T9Y0-F1
#
_cell.length_a   1.000
_cell.length_b   1.000
_cell.length_c   1.000
_cell.angle_alpha   90.00
_cell.angle_beta   90.00
_cell.angle_gamma   90.00
#
_symmetry.space_group_name_H-M   'P 1'
#
loop_
_entity.id
_entity.type
_entity.pdbx_description
1 polymer ?
#
loop_
_entity_poly.entity_id
_entity_poly.type
_entity_poly.pdbx_seq_one_letter_code
_entity_poly.pdbx_strand_id
1 'polypeptide(L)'
;MYVARPILVVAIVCSSGVARSGAAQMTAGDLVSAARTQLWNGNADSGLALLRLALDSGTSGTTSDRMNALVWRGVFQYFKGRDSLARESFRDALTIDPRLEVTGLAQVDSLLALEFEAVRQSIPVPQTAARPTPALARLAAGRSADTLFSCVPDCHGLDQPPRILSGMSETVAVESGPLIMGGVAVVRFVVDTAGSVEAASISVVSSPGAALRETLIDHVRPARFTPGRAQGRAVRVLMQWRLNVRSR
;
A
#
# COMPACT_ATOMS: atom_id res chain seq x y z
N MET A 1 83.34 -3.25 -23.10
CA MET A 1 82.40 -2.09 -23.13
C MET A 1 81.13 -2.58 -23.81
N TYR A 2 80.09 -2.96 -23.06
CA TYR A 2 78.93 -2.11 -22.66
C TYR A 2 78.17 -1.61 -23.91
N VAL A 3 76.86 -1.80 -24.09
CA VAL A 3 75.76 -1.93 -23.11
C VAL A 3 74.60 -2.70 -23.76
N ALA A 4 74.07 -3.72 -23.06
CA ALA A 4 72.78 -4.33 -23.34
C ALA A 4 71.66 -3.34 -22.93
N ARG A 5 70.71 -3.04 -23.82
CA ARG A 5 69.50 -2.27 -23.47
C ARG A 5 68.31 -3.24 -23.27
N PRO A 6 67.58 -3.12 -22.16
CA PRO A 6 66.56 -4.09 -21.77
C PRO A 6 65.26 -3.87 -22.55
N ILE A 7 64.61 -5.00 -22.88
CA ILE A 7 63.23 -5.04 -23.37
C ILE A 7 62.33 -4.71 -22.19
N LEU A 8 61.65 -3.57 -22.27
CA LEU A 8 60.62 -3.16 -21.32
C LEU A 8 59.37 -4.02 -21.57
N VAL A 9 59.24 -5.12 -20.83
CA VAL A 9 57.98 -5.86 -20.75
C VAL A 9 57.03 -5.06 -19.88
N VAL A 10 56.12 -4.30 -20.50
CA VAL A 10 54.99 -3.69 -19.81
C VAL A 10 54.01 -4.82 -19.48
N ALA A 11 54.12 -5.35 -18.26
CA ALA A 11 53.06 -6.16 -17.68
C ALA A 11 51.85 -5.24 -17.42
N ILE A 12 50.92 -5.20 -18.38
CA ILE A 12 49.59 -4.67 -18.14
C ILE A 12 48.92 -5.66 -17.18
N VAL A 13 49.03 -5.38 -15.89
CA VAL A 13 48.10 -5.91 -14.89
C VAL A 13 46.77 -5.26 -15.22
N CYS A 14 45.95 -5.93 -16.03
CA CYS A 14 44.52 -5.74 -15.99
C CYS A 14 44.07 -6.22 -14.62
N SER A 15 44.16 -5.32 -13.63
CA SER A 15 43.35 -5.43 -12.44
C SER A 15 41.92 -5.42 -12.94
N SER A 16 41.32 -6.61 -12.95
CA SER A 16 39.88 -6.83 -13.05
C SER A 16 39.24 -6.20 -11.81
N GLY A 17 39.27 -4.86 -11.76
CA GLY A 17 38.30 -4.11 -11.01
C GLY A 17 36.98 -4.45 -11.63
N VAL A 18 36.33 -5.49 -11.11
CA VAL A 18 34.89 -5.60 -11.16
C VAL A 18 34.40 -4.38 -10.39
N ALA A 19 34.39 -3.24 -11.09
CA ALA A 19 33.41 -2.22 -10.83
C ALA A 19 32.10 -2.96 -11.03
N ARG A 20 31.55 -3.49 -9.92
CA ARG A 20 30.12 -3.57 -9.75
C ARG A 20 29.67 -2.13 -9.90
N SER A 21 29.50 -1.68 -11.14
CA SER A 21 28.54 -0.68 -11.47
C SER A 21 27.23 -1.29 -10.98
N GLY A 22 26.90 -0.99 -9.72
CA GLY A 22 25.57 -1.17 -9.21
C GLY A 22 24.71 -0.24 -10.04
N ALA A 23 24.34 -0.67 -11.25
CA ALA A 23 23.08 -0.27 -11.81
C ALA A 23 22.09 -0.55 -10.68
N ALA A 24 21.52 0.52 -10.11
CA ALA A 24 20.48 0.39 -9.12
C ALA A 24 19.47 -0.58 -9.73
N GLN A 25 19.44 -1.82 -9.22
CA GLN A 25 18.55 -2.82 -9.76
C GLN A 25 17.15 -2.27 -9.53
N MET A 26 16.38 -2.12 -10.61
CA MET A 26 15.03 -1.59 -10.51
C MET A 26 14.24 -2.46 -9.54
N THR A 27 13.62 -1.83 -8.56
CA THR A 27 12.78 -2.54 -7.59
C THR A 27 11.47 -2.96 -8.26
N ALA A 28 10.73 -3.88 -7.64
CA ALA A 28 9.39 -4.24 -8.11
C ALA A 28 8.47 -3.01 -8.18
N GLY A 29 8.59 -2.07 -7.23
CA GLY A 29 7.82 -0.81 -7.25
C GLY A 29 8.17 0.10 -8.43
N ASP A 30 9.45 0.20 -8.79
CA ASP A 30 9.91 0.95 -9.97
C ASP A 30 9.36 0.34 -11.26
N LEU A 31 9.42 -0.98 -11.37
CA LEU A 31 8.92 -1.72 -12.53
C LEU A 31 7.40 -1.62 -12.69
N VAL A 32 6.63 -1.68 -11.60
CA VAL A 32 5.18 -1.46 -11.62
C VAL A 32 4.86 -0.03 -12.06
N SER A 33 5.62 0.96 -11.58
CA SER A 33 5.45 2.36 -11.98
C SER A 33 5.77 2.57 -13.46
N ALA A 34 6.87 2.00 -13.95
CA ALA A 34 7.22 2.02 -15.36
C ALA A 34 6.17 1.31 -16.23
N ALA A 35 5.62 0.18 -15.76
CA ALA A 35 4.58 -0.55 -16.46
C ALA A 35 3.32 0.31 -16.63
N ARG A 36 2.85 0.99 -15.59
CA ARG A 36 1.68 1.88 -15.68
C ARG A 36 1.84 2.98 -16.74
N THR A 37 3.04 3.52 -16.90
CA THR A 37 3.32 4.49 -17.98
C THR A 37 3.12 3.87 -19.37
N GLN A 38 3.44 2.58 -19.55
CA GLN A 38 3.22 1.88 -20.82
C GLN A 38 1.74 1.73 -21.17
N LEU A 39 0.84 1.73 -20.18
CA LEU A 39 -0.60 1.60 -20.43
C LEU A 39 -1.12 2.80 -21.22
N TRP A 40 -0.78 4.01 -20.77
CA TRP A 40 -1.16 5.26 -21.44
C TRP A 40 -0.50 5.45 -22.80
N ASN A 41 0.65 4.81 -23.00
CA ASN A 41 1.35 4.80 -24.29
C ASN A 41 0.83 3.72 -25.25
N GLY A 42 -0.17 2.92 -24.85
CA GLY A 42 -0.71 1.81 -25.66
C GLY A 42 0.23 0.59 -25.79
N ASN A 43 1.34 0.57 -25.07
CA ASN A 43 2.39 -0.44 -25.19
C ASN A 43 2.16 -1.62 -24.24
N ALA A 44 1.08 -2.35 -24.46
CA ALA A 44 0.63 -3.38 -23.54
C ALA A 44 1.65 -4.52 -23.32
N ASP A 45 2.35 -4.94 -24.38
CA ASP A 45 3.34 -6.03 -24.27
C ASP A 45 4.59 -5.62 -23.48
N SER A 46 5.02 -4.36 -23.61
CA SER A 46 6.11 -3.78 -22.80
C SER A 46 5.71 -3.67 -21.33
N GLY A 47 4.48 -3.24 -21.05
CA GLY A 47 3.93 -3.23 -19.69
C GLY A 47 3.92 -4.63 -19.06
N LEU A 48 3.45 -5.64 -19.81
CA LEU A 48 3.46 -7.04 -19.34
C LEU A 48 4.87 -7.58 -19.11
N ALA A 49 5.86 -7.20 -19.92
CA ALA A 49 7.25 -7.62 -19.71
C ALA A 49 7.83 -7.05 -18.40
N LEU A 50 7.59 -5.76 -18.13
CA LEU A 50 8.01 -5.11 -16.89
C LEU A 50 7.36 -5.76 -15.66
N LEU A 51 6.07 -6.10 -15.74
CA LEU A 51 5.35 -6.74 -14.65
C LEU A 51 5.81 -8.19 -14.40
N ARG A 52 6.21 -8.93 -15.44
CA ARG A 52 6.84 -10.24 -15.26
C ARG A 52 8.15 -10.13 -14.46
N LEU A 53 8.97 -9.12 -14.76
CA LEU A 53 10.20 -8.86 -14.01
C LEU A 53 9.91 -8.45 -12.56
N ALA A 54 8.87 -7.63 -12.33
CA ALA A 54 8.47 -7.22 -10.98
C ALA A 54 7.99 -8.40 -10.11
N LEU A 55 7.41 -9.43 -10.74
CA LEU A 55 6.92 -10.63 -10.07
C LEU A 55 7.98 -11.71 -9.89
N ASP A 56 9.18 -11.53 -10.46
CA ASP A 56 10.28 -12.46 -10.27
C ASP A 56 10.73 -12.45 -8.79
N SER A 57 10.94 -13.65 -8.23
CA SER A 57 11.39 -13.81 -6.84
C SER A 57 12.73 -13.15 -6.54
N GLY A 58 13.60 -12.98 -7.54
CA GLY A 58 14.89 -12.32 -7.41
C GLY A 58 14.81 -10.79 -7.40
N THR A 59 13.65 -10.22 -7.74
CA THR A 59 13.44 -8.76 -7.75
C THR A 59 13.13 -8.27 -6.33
N SER A 60 13.90 -7.27 -5.88
CA SER A 60 13.69 -6.64 -4.58
C SER A 60 12.38 -5.85 -4.57
N GLY A 61 11.54 -6.09 -3.56
CA GLY A 61 10.22 -5.46 -3.47
C GLY A 61 9.41 -5.95 -2.27
N THR A 62 8.41 -5.16 -1.90
CA THR A 62 7.48 -5.48 -0.82
C THR A 62 6.38 -6.45 -1.29
N THR A 63 5.66 -7.07 -0.35
CA THR A 63 4.45 -7.84 -0.67
C THR A 63 3.40 -6.97 -1.38
N SER A 64 3.30 -5.69 -1.00
CA SER A 64 2.41 -4.71 -1.65
C SER A 64 2.79 -4.49 -3.11
N ASP A 65 4.08 -4.37 -3.42
CA ASP A 65 4.55 -4.20 -4.80
C ASP A 65 4.19 -5.41 -5.67
N ARG A 66 4.31 -6.62 -5.13
CA ARG A 66 3.93 -7.85 -5.83
C ARG A 66 2.42 -7.95 -6.06
N MET A 67 1.61 -7.60 -5.06
CA MET A 67 0.14 -7.55 -5.22
C MET A 67 -0.26 -6.53 -6.29
N ASN A 68 0.33 -5.32 -6.25
CA ASN A 68 0.10 -4.30 -7.26
C ASN A 68 0.54 -4.79 -8.64
N ALA A 69 1.66 -5.49 -8.76
CA ALA A 69 2.13 -6.04 -10.02
C ALA A 69 1.15 -7.08 -10.60
N LEU A 70 0.55 -7.94 -9.77
CA LEU A 70 -0.49 -8.89 -10.20
C LEU A 70 -1.75 -8.19 -10.70
N VAL A 71 -2.21 -7.17 -9.98
CA VAL A 71 -3.37 -6.36 -10.42
C VAL A 71 -3.08 -5.72 -11.77
N TRP A 72 -1.97 -5.00 -11.92
CA TRP A 72 -1.62 -4.36 -13.19
C TRP A 72 -1.41 -5.37 -14.31
N ARG A 73 -0.91 -6.58 -14.01
CA ARG A 73 -0.82 -7.66 -15.01
C ARG A 73 -2.22 -8.00 -15.54
N GLY A 74 -3.21 -8.10 -14.66
CA GLY A 74 -4.60 -8.30 -15.07
C GLY A 74 -5.17 -7.16 -15.90
N VAL A 75 -4.90 -5.90 -15.53
CA VAL A 75 -5.30 -4.71 -16.31
C VAL A 75 -4.75 -4.77 -17.74
N PHE A 76 -3.46 -5.06 -17.90
CA PHE A 76 -2.86 -5.17 -19.23
C PHE A 76 -3.44 -6.34 -20.06
N GLN A 77 -3.75 -7.46 -19.42
CA GLN A 77 -4.40 -8.59 -20.12
C GLN A 77 -5.82 -8.24 -20.58
N TYR A 78 -6.58 -7.48 -19.77
CA TYR A 78 -7.90 -6.99 -20.14
C TYR A 78 -7.85 -6.12 -21.41
N PHE A 79 -6.94 -5.14 -21.46
CA PHE A 79 -6.75 -4.31 -22.66
C PHE A 79 -6.23 -5.09 -23.88
N LYS A 80 -5.63 -6.26 -23.68
CA LYS A 80 -5.26 -7.20 -24.75
C LYS A 80 -6.41 -8.12 -25.18
N GLY A 81 -7.61 -7.98 -24.60
CA GLY A 81 -8.78 -8.85 -24.84
C GLY A 81 -8.61 -10.27 -24.29
N ARG A 82 -7.79 -10.44 -23.25
CA ARG A 82 -7.45 -11.74 -22.65
C ARG A 82 -8.11 -11.88 -21.28
N ASP A 83 -9.44 -11.83 -21.27
CA ASP A 83 -10.24 -11.71 -20.04
C ASP A 83 -10.00 -12.84 -19.05
N SER A 84 -9.80 -14.08 -19.53
CA SER A 84 -9.48 -15.22 -18.66
C SER A 84 -8.16 -15.02 -17.89
N LEU A 85 -7.12 -14.52 -18.57
CA LEU A 85 -5.82 -14.23 -17.93
C LEU A 85 -5.90 -12.99 -17.04
N ALA A 86 -6.78 -12.04 -17.37
CA ALA A 86 -7.05 -10.88 -16.53
C ALA A 86 -7.65 -11.32 -15.19
N ARG A 87 -8.73 -12.11 -15.23
CA ARG A 87 -9.39 -12.66 -14.03
C ARG A 87 -8.47 -13.55 -13.21
N GLU A 88 -7.63 -14.36 -13.85
CA GLU A 88 -6.62 -15.16 -13.16
C GLU A 88 -5.63 -14.27 -12.39
N SER A 89 -5.10 -13.23 -13.04
CA SER A 89 -4.17 -12.30 -12.39
C SER A 89 -4.82 -11.53 -11.23
N PHE A 90 -6.11 -11.17 -11.35
CA PHE A 90 -6.87 -10.58 -10.24
C PHE A 90 -7.07 -11.57 -9.09
N ARG A 91 -7.37 -12.84 -9.40
CA ARG A 91 -7.51 -13.90 -8.39
C ARG A 91 -6.20 -14.14 -7.65
N ASP A 92 -5.07 -14.15 -8.35
CA ASP A 92 -3.75 -14.27 -7.72
C ASP A 92 -3.53 -13.14 -6.69
N ALA A 93 -3.85 -11.89 -7.06
CA ALA A 93 -3.71 -10.75 -6.16
C ALA A 93 -4.63 -10.86 -4.93
N LEU A 94 -5.89 -11.21 -5.14
CA LEU A 94 -6.92 -11.30 -4.09
C LEU A 94 -6.78 -12.55 -3.20
N THR A 95 -6.03 -13.56 -3.65
CA THR A 95 -5.65 -14.71 -2.81
C THR A 95 -4.61 -14.30 -1.76
N ILE A 96 -3.76 -13.30 -2.07
CA ILE A 96 -2.80 -12.74 -1.11
C ILE A 96 -3.52 -11.85 -0.09
N ASP A 97 -4.36 -10.93 -0.57
CA ASP A 97 -5.21 -10.09 0.29
C ASP A 97 -6.61 -9.93 -0.32
N PRO A 98 -7.64 -10.61 0.22
CA PRO A 98 -9.02 -10.48 -0.25
C PRO A 98 -9.60 -9.07 -0.07
N ARG A 99 -8.99 -8.24 0.79
CA ARG A 99 -9.41 -6.86 1.08
C ARG A 99 -8.60 -5.83 0.31
N LEU A 100 -7.75 -6.25 -0.64
CA LEU A 100 -6.91 -5.36 -1.44
C LEU A 100 -7.75 -4.32 -2.19
N GLU A 101 -7.69 -3.05 -1.78
CA GLU A 101 -8.31 -1.94 -2.51
C GLU A 101 -7.36 -1.36 -3.56
N VAL A 102 -7.80 -1.37 -4.82
CA VAL A 102 -7.05 -0.74 -5.91
C VAL A 102 -7.75 0.56 -6.27
N THR A 103 -7.25 1.66 -5.72
CA THR A 103 -7.71 3.00 -6.13
C THR A 103 -7.25 3.25 -7.57
N GLY A 104 -8.13 3.75 -8.44
CA GLY A 104 -7.74 4.04 -9.83
C GLY A 104 -8.46 3.23 -10.89
N LEU A 105 -8.89 2.00 -10.60
CA LEU A 105 -9.38 1.09 -11.65
C LEU A 105 -10.60 1.65 -12.39
N ALA A 106 -11.56 2.19 -11.66
CA ALA A 106 -12.75 2.79 -12.25
C ALA A 106 -12.45 4.05 -13.10
N GLN A 107 -11.32 4.73 -12.83
CA GLN A 107 -10.85 5.85 -13.66
C GLN A 107 -10.13 5.37 -14.92
N VAL A 108 -9.54 4.16 -14.90
CA VAL A 108 -8.93 3.53 -16.08
C VAL A 108 -10.03 3.03 -17.01
N ASP A 109 -10.94 2.20 -16.48
CA ASP A 109 -12.09 1.68 -17.21
C ASP A 109 -13.15 1.16 -16.21
N SER A 110 -14.42 1.52 -16.40
CA SER A 110 -15.49 1.13 -15.47
C SER A 110 -15.85 -0.36 -15.55
N LEU A 111 -15.78 -0.98 -16.73
CA LEU A 111 -16.01 -2.42 -16.90
C LEU A 111 -14.88 -3.25 -16.29
N LEU A 112 -13.64 -2.77 -16.41
CA LEU A 112 -12.48 -3.37 -15.73
C LEU A 112 -12.67 -3.40 -14.20
N ALA A 113 -13.18 -2.31 -13.62
CA ALA A 113 -13.47 -2.27 -12.18
C ALA A 113 -14.58 -3.26 -11.78
N LEU A 114 -15.62 -3.41 -12.62
CA LEU A 114 -16.68 -4.40 -12.41
C LEU A 114 -16.15 -5.83 -12.48
N GLU A 115 -15.29 -6.15 -13.46
CA GLU A 115 -14.65 -7.47 -13.57
C GLU A 115 -13.79 -7.79 -12.34
N PHE A 116 -13.00 -6.82 -11.86
CA PHE A 116 -12.19 -7.00 -10.65
C PHE A 116 -13.06 -7.32 -9.43
N GLU A 117 -14.16 -6.58 -9.23
CA GLU A 117 -15.09 -6.80 -8.13
C GLU A 117 -15.83 -8.14 -8.26
N ALA A 118 -16.20 -8.54 -9.48
CA ALA A 118 -16.79 -9.86 -9.72
C ALA A 118 -15.83 -11.00 -9.33
N VAL A 119 -14.53 -10.85 -9.63
CA VAL A 119 -13.52 -11.83 -9.17
C VAL A 119 -13.41 -11.83 -7.65
N ARG A 120 -13.40 -10.67 -6.99
CA ARG A 120 -13.37 -10.58 -5.51
C ARG A 120 -14.54 -11.30 -4.87
N GLN A 121 -15.76 -11.10 -5.36
CA GLN A 121 -16.97 -11.75 -4.84
C GLN A 121 -16.94 -13.28 -5.03
N SER A 122 -16.18 -13.78 -6.00
CA SER A 122 -16.02 -15.21 -6.26
C SER A 122 -15.04 -15.92 -5.31
N ILE A 123 -14.21 -15.18 -4.57
CA ILE A 123 -13.21 -15.75 -3.68
C ILE A 123 -13.83 -16.01 -2.30
N PRO A 124 -13.88 -17.26 -1.83
CA PRO A 124 -14.37 -17.57 -0.49
C PRO A 124 -13.48 -16.90 0.56
N VAL A 125 -13.98 -15.89 1.26
CA VAL A 125 -13.29 -15.37 2.45
C VAL A 125 -13.37 -16.46 3.52
N PRO A 126 -12.25 -16.94 4.08
CA PRO A 126 -12.29 -17.91 5.17
C PRO A 126 -13.12 -17.34 6.32
N GLN A 127 -14.30 -17.93 6.57
CA GLN A 127 -15.07 -17.70 7.79
C GLN A 127 -14.41 -18.47 8.94
N THR A 128 -13.15 -18.17 9.27
CA THR A 128 -12.42 -18.82 10.37
C THR A 128 -12.75 -18.24 11.74
N ALA A 129 -13.80 -17.41 11.86
CA ALA A 129 -14.46 -17.24 13.15
C ALA A 129 -15.56 -18.31 13.28
N ALA A 130 -15.17 -19.52 13.69
CA ALA A 130 -16.12 -20.47 14.26
C ALA A 130 -16.97 -19.69 15.28
N ARG A 131 -18.30 -19.70 15.11
CA ARG A 131 -19.22 -19.07 16.06
C ARG A 131 -18.86 -19.61 17.46
N PRO A 132 -18.34 -18.80 18.39
CA PRO A 132 -17.85 -19.30 19.66
C PRO A 132 -19.01 -19.98 20.40
N THR A 133 -18.73 -21.09 21.07
CA THR A 133 -19.73 -21.72 21.95
C THR A 133 -20.19 -20.69 22.99
N PRO A 134 -21.44 -20.78 23.50
CA PRO A 134 -21.97 -19.82 24.46
C PRO A 134 -21.08 -19.62 25.69
N ALA A 135 -20.33 -20.66 26.07
CA ALA A 135 -19.35 -20.61 27.15
C ALA A 135 -18.13 -19.74 26.82
N LEU A 136 -17.54 -19.89 25.62
CA LEU A 136 -16.44 -19.04 25.15
C LEU A 136 -16.91 -17.59 24.92
N ALA A 137 -18.14 -17.38 24.46
CA ALA A 137 -18.72 -16.05 24.31
C ALA A 137 -18.88 -15.33 25.67
N ARG A 138 -19.26 -16.05 26.74
CA ARG A 138 -19.37 -15.49 28.10
C ARG A 138 -18.01 -15.17 28.72
N LEU A 139 -16.99 -16.00 28.47
CA LEU A 139 -15.61 -15.74 28.89
C LEU A 139 -15.01 -14.54 28.15
N ALA A 140 -15.31 -14.36 26.86
CA ALA A 140 -14.90 -13.20 26.07
C ALA A 140 -15.65 -11.91 26.47
N ALA A 141 -16.94 -12.01 26.82
CA ALA A 141 -17.73 -10.89 27.31
C ALA A 141 -17.23 -10.32 28.65
N GLY A 142 -16.42 -11.08 29.40
CA GLY A 142 -15.77 -10.63 30.63
C GLY A 142 -14.55 -9.71 30.44
N ARG A 143 -14.09 -9.47 29.19
CA ARG A 143 -12.99 -8.54 28.86
C ARG A 143 -13.28 -7.67 27.63
N SER A 144 -14.53 -7.25 27.45
CA SER A 144 -14.95 -6.47 26.27
C SER A 144 -14.55 -4.99 26.34
N ALA A 145 -13.26 -4.70 26.59
CA ALA A 145 -12.62 -3.42 26.28
C ALA A 145 -11.70 -3.53 25.04
N ASP A 146 -11.52 -4.75 24.53
CA ASP A 146 -10.58 -5.05 23.43
C ASP A 146 -11.27 -5.29 22.08
N THR A 147 -12.59 -5.11 22.01
CA THR A 147 -13.32 -5.18 20.74
C THR A 147 -13.01 -3.94 19.92
N LEU A 148 -12.13 -4.11 18.93
CA LEU A 148 -11.80 -3.07 17.96
C LEU A 148 -12.86 -3.03 16.86
N PHE A 149 -13.62 -1.94 16.79
CA PHE A 149 -14.55 -1.66 15.69
C PHE A 149 -13.80 -1.06 14.50
N SER A 150 -14.29 -1.26 13.28
CA SER A 150 -13.65 -0.70 12.07
C SER A 150 -14.58 0.22 11.32
N CYS A 151 -14.04 1.38 10.93
CA CYS A 151 -14.67 2.40 10.10
C CYS A 151 -13.96 2.53 8.75
N VAL A 152 -13.56 1.40 8.16
CA VAL A 152 -12.85 1.36 6.88
C VAL A 152 -13.45 0.24 6.00
N PRO A 153 -14.02 0.55 4.82
CA PRO A 153 -14.26 1.88 4.24
C PRO A 153 -15.44 2.64 4.89
N ASP A 154 -16.39 1.91 5.47
CA ASP A 154 -17.61 2.45 6.07
C ASP A 154 -17.73 2.07 7.54
N CYS A 155 -18.33 2.95 8.35
CA CYS A 155 -18.61 2.67 9.75
C CYS A 155 -19.90 1.84 9.89
N HIS A 156 -19.78 0.57 10.25
CA HIS A 156 -20.92 -0.28 10.57
C HIS A 156 -20.85 -0.80 12.01
N GLY A 157 -22.01 -0.98 12.66
CA GLY A 157 -22.10 -1.53 14.01
C GLY A 157 -21.77 -0.55 15.15
N LEU A 158 -21.59 0.73 14.84
CA LEU A 158 -21.50 1.82 15.81
C LEU A 158 -22.79 2.63 15.81
N ASP A 159 -23.36 2.88 16.99
CA ASP A 159 -24.49 3.81 17.15
C ASP A 159 -24.01 5.25 16.95
N GLN A 160 -22.79 5.54 17.42
CA GLN A 160 -22.16 6.85 17.30
C GLN A 160 -20.72 6.66 16.80
N PRO A 161 -20.41 7.00 15.54
CA PRO A 161 -19.05 6.94 15.05
C PRO A 161 -18.18 8.05 15.68
N PRO A 162 -16.86 7.82 15.85
CA PRO A 162 -15.95 8.87 16.28
C PRO A 162 -15.97 10.05 15.31
N ARG A 163 -16.09 11.27 15.85
CA ARG A 163 -16.03 12.52 15.08
C ARG A 163 -14.87 13.35 15.58
N ILE A 164 -14.14 13.97 14.67
CA ILE A 164 -13.02 14.82 15.05
C ILE A 164 -13.51 16.00 15.91
N LEU A 165 -12.80 16.29 17.00
CA LEU A 165 -13.09 17.47 17.80
C LEU A 165 -12.52 18.72 17.10
N SER A 166 -13.31 19.79 17.06
CA SER A 166 -12.94 21.06 16.39
C SER A 166 -11.56 21.57 16.81
N GLY A 167 -10.77 22.01 15.83
CA GLY A 167 -9.44 22.61 16.03
C GLY A 167 -8.31 21.93 15.25
N MET A 168 -8.56 20.73 14.69
CA MET A 168 -7.61 20.08 13.78
C MET A 168 -7.96 20.32 12.33
N SER A 169 -6.93 20.64 11.56
CA SER A 169 -7.03 20.78 10.12
C SER A 169 -6.85 19.44 9.43
N GLU A 170 -7.71 19.15 8.46
CA GLU A 170 -7.49 18.08 7.47
C GLU A 170 -6.33 18.42 6.51
N THR A 171 -5.82 19.65 6.57
CA THR A 171 -4.67 20.11 5.80
C THR A 171 -3.40 20.02 6.63
N VAL A 172 -2.44 19.25 6.13
CA VAL A 172 -1.07 19.20 6.66
C VAL A 172 -0.21 20.11 5.82
N ALA A 173 0.38 21.12 6.46
CA ALA A 173 1.28 22.06 5.82
C ALA A 173 2.72 21.54 5.97
N VAL A 174 3.42 21.39 4.86
CA VAL A 174 4.80 20.88 4.83
C VAL A 174 5.74 21.93 4.25
N GLU A 175 6.96 21.99 4.77
CA GLU A 175 7.99 22.86 4.20
C GLU A 175 8.34 22.39 2.78
N SER A 176 8.35 23.34 1.85
CA SER A 176 8.56 23.08 0.43
C SER A 176 9.98 22.56 0.17
N GLY A 177 10.11 21.25 -0.02
CA GLY A 177 11.28 20.64 -0.66
C GLY A 177 11.10 20.61 -2.19
N PRO A 178 12.19 20.51 -2.98
CA PRO A 178 12.17 20.61 -4.44
C PRO A 178 11.34 19.52 -5.18
N LEU A 179 10.76 18.56 -4.45
CA LEU A 179 10.02 17.41 -5.00
C LEU A 179 8.61 17.23 -4.40
N ILE A 180 8.18 18.04 -3.42
CA ILE A 180 6.87 17.85 -2.78
C ILE A 180 5.82 18.69 -3.49
N MET A 181 5.24 18.15 -4.56
CA MET A 181 3.93 18.60 -5.04
C MET A 181 2.87 18.14 -4.05
N GLY A 182 1.95 19.01 -3.67
CA GLY A 182 0.83 18.67 -2.78
C GLY A 182 0.07 17.42 -3.24
N GLY A 183 -0.71 16.83 -2.34
CA GLY A 183 -1.40 15.57 -2.63
C GLY A 183 -2.25 15.08 -1.48
N VAL A 184 -2.75 13.84 -1.57
CA VAL A 184 -3.56 13.23 -0.51
C VAL A 184 -2.75 12.14 0.18
N ALA A 185 -2.64 12.25 1.50
CA ALA A 185 -2.12 11.20 2.36
C ALA A 185 -3.26 10.47 3.07
N VAL A 186 -3.07 9.19 3.36
CA VAL A 186 -4.03 8.36 4.07
C VAL A 186 -3.35 7.74 5.27
N VAL A 187 -3.85 8.05 6.47
CA VAL A 187 -3.33 7.55 7.73
C VAL A 187 -4.39 6.73 8.44
N ARG A 188 -4.01 5.55 8.93
CA ARG A 188 -4.87 4.62 9.67
C ARG A 188 -4.40 4.53 11.11
N PHE A 189 -5.34 4.58 12.05
CA PHE A 189 -5.05 4.59 13.49
C PHE A 189 -6.27 4.14 14.28
N VAL A 190 -6.07 3.80 15.55
CA VAL A 190 -7.12 3.45 16.51
C VAL A 190 -7.41 4.64 17.40
N VAL A 191 -8.69 4.96 17.54
CA VAL A 191 -9.22 5.89 18.55
C VAL A 191 -9.64 5.05 19.76
N ASP A 192 -9.15 5.39 20.93
CA ASP A 192 -9.46 4.70 22.18
C ASP A 192 -10.87 5.06 22.71
N THR A 193 -11.27 4.44 23.82
CA THR A 193 -12.58 4.69 24.46
C THR A 193 -12.72 6.09 25.06
N ALA A 194 -11.60 6.83 25.24
CA ALA A 194 -11.57 8.21 25.68
C ALA A 194 -11.57 9.21 24.52
N GLY A 195 -11.48 8.74 23.27
CA GLY A 195 -11.42 9.59 22.08
C GLY A 195 -10.01 10.06 21.72
N SER A 196 -8.96 9.47 22.29
CA SER A 196 -7.56 9.77 21.95
C SER A 196 -7.02 8.78 20.93
N VAL A 197 -6.06 9.22 20.11
CA VAL A 197 -5.37 8.32 19.17
C VAL A 197 -4.33 7.48 19.90
N GLU A 198 -4.35 6.17 19.67
CA GLU A 198 -3.34 5.26 20.18
C GLU A 198 -2.05 5.37 19.35
N ALA A 199 -0.99 5.95 19.91
CA ALA A 199 0.24 6.25 19.20
C ALA A 199 0.88 5.04 18.48
N ALA A 200 0.86 3.86 19.12
CA ALA A 200 1.41 2.63 18.55
C ALA A 200 0.60 2.06 17.38
N SER A 201 -0.62 2.55 17.16
CA SER A 201 -1.52 2.06 16.10
C SER A 201 -1.42 2.87 14.80
N ILE A 202 -0.69 3.99 14.80
CA ILE A 202 -0.62 4.91 13.66
C ILE A 202 0.18 4.27 12.53
N SER A 203 -0.44 4.16 11.36
CA SER A 203 0.16 3.63 10.14
C SER A 203 -0.18 4.49 8.94
N VAL A 204 0.84 4.91 8.19
CA VAL A 204 0.66 5.65 6.93
C VAL A 204 0.40 4.62 5.83
N VAL A 205 -0.83 4.61 5.30
CA VAL A 205 -1.29 3.70 4.24
C VAL A 205 -0.80 4.18 2.88
N SER A 206 -0.90 5.49 2.62
CA SER A 206 -0.38 6.12 1.40
C SER A 206 0.11 7.54 1.69
N SER A 207 1.16 7.96 0.99
CA SER A 207 1.72 9.31 1.09
C SER A 207 2.31 9.73 -0.26
N PRO A 208 2.22 11.03 -0.64
CA PRO A 208 2.88 11.58 -1.83
C PRO A 208 4.41 11.44 -1.83
N GLY A 209 5.04 11.20 -0.67
CA GLY A 209 6.48 10.97 -0.56
C GLY A 209 6.87 10.33 0.76
N ALA A 210 7.95 9.56 0.77
CA ALA A 210 8.44 8.86 1.97
C ALA A 210 8.86 9.83 3.08
N ALA A 211 9.40 11.00 2.72
CA ALA A 211 9.83 12.03 3.66
C ALA A 211 8.69 12.61 4.53
N LEU A 212 7.43 12.47 4.09
CA LEU A 212 6.26 12.99 4.80
C LEU A 212 5.78 12.07 5.94
N ARG A 213 6.32 10.85 6.05
CA ARG A 213 5.81 9.85 6.99
C ARG A 213 5.76 10.35 8.43
N GLU A 214 6.86 10.93 8.92
CA GLU A 214 6.92 11.38 10.31
C GLU A 214 6.02 12.59 10.55
N THR A 215 5.99 13.54 9.62
CA THR A 215 5.08 14.71 9.68
C THR A 215 3.61 14.29 9.76
N LEU A 216 3.21 13.27 9.00
CA LEU A 216 1.85 12.73 9.04
C LEU A 216 1.55 12.06 10.39
N ILE A 217 2.50 11.32 10.95
CA ILE A 217 2.34 10.69 12.27
C ILE A 217 2.22 11.77 13.36
N ASP A 218 3.11 12.77 13.34
CA ASP A 218 3.12 13.87 14.30
C ASP A 218 1.86 14.75 14.22
N HIS A 219 1.27 14.89 13.03
CA HIS A 219 0.00 15.61 12.85
C HIS A 219 -1.19 14.84 13.45
N VAL A 220 -1.21 13.50 13.30
CA VAL A 220 -2.33 12.66 13.74
C VAL A 220 -2.24 12.29 15.22
N ARG A 221 -1.03 12.14 15.78
CA ARG A 221 -0.81 11.74 17.18
C ARG A 221 -1.53 12.63 18.22
N PRO A 222 -1.53 13.97 18.13
CA PRO A 222 -2.24 14.83 19.08
C PRO A 222 -3.76 14.88 18.84
N ALA A 223 -4.27 14.16 17.85
CA ALA A 223 -5.68 14.23 17.51
C ALA A 223 -6.61 13.73 18.61
N ARG A 224 -7.79 14.34 18.67
CA ARG A 224 -8.88 14.02 19.59
C ARG A 224 -10.20 13.90 18.83
N PHE A 225 -10.98 12.92 19.23
CA PHE A 225 -12.24 12.54 18.63
C PHE A 225 -13.30 12.42 19.74
N THR A 226 -14.58 12.54 19.38
CA THR A 226 -15.64 12.00 20.23
C THR A 226 -15.46 10.47 20.30
N PRO A 227 -15.63 9.84 21.48
CA PRO A 227 -15.56 8.40 21.58
C PRO A 227 -16.58 7.72 20.66
N GLY A 228 -16.17 6.64 20.00
CA GLY A 228 -17.11 5.77 19.29
C GLY A 228 -17.98 5.01 20.29
N ARG A 229 -19.27 4.80 19.95
CA ARG A 229 -20.19 4.00 20.78
C ARG A 229 -20.85 2.89 20.01
N ALA A 230 -20.91 1.71 20.63
CA ALA A 230 -21.72 0.57 20.20
C ALA A 230 -22.57 0.10 21.38
N GLN A 231 -23.88 -0.06 21.14
CA GLN A 231 -24.87 -0.35 22.18
C GLN A 231 -24.76 0.60 23.38
N GLY A 232 -24.52 1.89 23.12
CA GLY A 232 -24.33 2.94 24.13
C GLY A 232 -23.00 2.90 24.91
N ARG A 233 -22.13 1.90 24.72
CA ARG A 233 -20.83 1.78 25.40
C ARG A 233 -19.71 2.39 24.56
N ALA A 234 -18.76 3.06 25.20
CA ALA A 234 -17.56 3.57 24.51
C ALA A 234 -16.69 2.39 24.07
N VAL A 235 -16.22 2.42 22.81
CA VAL A 235 -15.45 1.34 22.20
C VAL A 235 -14.23 1.90 21.46
N ARG A 236 -13.22 1.05 21.26
CA ARG A 236 -12.04 1.37 20.44
C ARG A 236 -12.41 1.24 18.96
N VAL A 237 -11.98 2.18 18.14
CA VAL A 237 -12.36 2.23 16.71
C VAL A 237 -11.14 2.47 15.81
N LEU A 238 -10.91 1.55 14.88
CA LEU A 238 -9.97 1.70 13.77
C LEU A 238 -10.56 2.66 12.73
N MET A 239 -9.86 3.77 12.52
CA MET A 239 -10.23 4.87 11.63
C MET A 239 -9.21 5.00 10.49
N GLN A 240 -9.65 5.59 9.39
CA GLN A 240 -8.78 6.05 8.30
C GLN A 240 -9.08 7.51 7.99
N TRP A 241 -8.04 8.35 8.02
CA TRP A 241 -8.16 9.78 7.79
C TRP A 241 -7.42 10.18 6.52
N ARG A 242 -8.15 10.80 5.59
CA ARG A 242 -7.62 11.38 4.36
C ARG A 242 -7.18 12.80 4.67
N LEU A 243 -5.90 13.08 4.52
CA LEU A 243 -5.28 14.38 4.79
C LEU A 243 -4.83 15.01 3.48
N ASN A 244 -5.11 16.30 3.32
CA ASN A 244 -4.61 17.10 2.21
C ASN A 244 -3.23 17.64 2.57
N VAL A 245 -2.21 17.24 1.82
CA VAL A 245 -0.86 17.76 1.97
C VAL A 245 -0.71 18.98 1.07
N ARG A 246 -0.38 20.13 1.68
CA ARG A 246 -0.08 21.37 0.97
C ARG A 246 1.34 21.83 1.30
N SER A 247 2.07 22.22 0.26
CA SER A 247 3.34 22.91 0.38
C SER A 247 3.12 24.35 0.89
N ARG A 248 3.93 24.79 1.86
CA ARG A 248 3.96 26.21 2.28
C ARG A 248 4.83 27.05 1.37
#